data_AF-A0A382P6M8-F1
#
_entry.id   AF-A0A382P6M8-F1
#
_cell.length_a   1.000
_cell.length_b   1.000
_cell.length_c   1.000
_cell.angle_alpha   90.00
_cell.angle_beta   90.00
_cell.angle_gamma   90.00
#
_symmetry.space_group_name_H-M   'P 1'
#
loop_
_entity.id
_entity.type
_entity.pdbx_description
1 polymer ?
#
loop_
_entity_poly.entity_id
_entity_poly.type
_entity_poly.pdbx_seq_one_letter_code
_entity_poly.pdbx_strand_id
1 'polypeptide(L)'
;TKHQFMCGNWLMIAPVYKQEETTEWSFYLPHGKWTDFSTGKEYEGGKTITGYDVSDYKYPIMAREGAIVPMYPESYYDDNRKQQKPRDPLTIDIYPSQVKTQFELMEDDGVTYKFKTDYRFNKTLIECEPGKENIININITGLYEGSGYKGMPKNRNYYLQIHGDKPKSVTIDEIKLKEMKKAKALEKATDGWYFDSKTYIAHIKVKEKKANSSFSAIILRNSTDY
;
A
#
# COMPACT_ATOMS: atom_id res chain seq x y z
N THR A 1 -6.90 22.74 14.65
CA THR A 1 -6.14 21.55 15.11
C THR A 1 -4.66 21.84 14.93
N LYS A 2 -3.84 21.78 15.99
CA LYS A 2 -2.43 22.26 15.98
C LYS A 2 -1.37 21.15 15.82
N HIS A 3 -1.74 19.87 15.80
CA HIS A 3 -0.80 18.75 15.95
C HIS A 3 -1.08 17.56 15.03
N GLN A 4 -1.52 17.83 13.79
CA GLN A 4 -1.69 16.79 12.76
C GLN A 4 -1.47 17.39 11.37
N PHE A 5 -1.03 16.57 10.43
CA PHE A 5 -0.83 16.98 9.03
C PHE A 5 -1.07 15.82 8.08
N MET A 6 -1.32 16.14 6.80
CA MET A 6 -1.36 15.16 5.73
C MET A 6 0.05 14.92 5.19
N CYS A 7 0.47 13.66 5.10
CA CYS A 7 1.65 13.23 4.38
C CYS A 7 1.21 12.68 3.02
N GLY A 8 1.47 13.46 1.97
CA GLY A 8 0.84 13.24 0.67
C GLY A 8 -0.67 13.35 0.73
N ASN A 9 -1.36 12.67 -0.18
CA ASN A 9 -2.83 12.73 -0.28
C ASN A 9 -3.56 11.75 0.65
N TRP A 10 -2.83 10.76 1.18
CA TRP A 10 -3.43 9.53 1.68
C TRP A 10 -3.23 9.28 3.17
N LEU A 11 -2.16 9.82 3.77
CA LEU A 11 -1.84 9.54 5.16
C LEU A 11 -2.05 10.79 6.02
N MET A 12 -2.75 10.64 7.14
CA MET A 12 -2.81 11.64 8.20
C MET A 12 -1.90 11.20 9.35
N ILE A 13 -1.00 12.08 9.75
CA ILE A 13 -0.06 11.84 10.86
C ILE A 13 -0.40 12.80 11.99
N ALA A 14 -0.57 12.27 13.20
CA ALA A 14 -0.78 13.05 14.41
C ALA A 14 0.33 12.77 15.43
N PRO A 15 1.49 13.44 15.34
CA PRO A 15 2.62 13.15 16.21
C PRO A 15 2.30 13.40 17.69
N VAL A 16 2.89 12.59 18.56
CA VAL A 16 2.77 12.67 20.01
C VAL A 16 3.93 13.50 20.53
N TYR A 17 3.64 14.66 21.11
CA TYR A 17 4.67 15.63 21.52
C TYR A 17 4.90 15.69 23.04
N LYS A 18 4.19 14.86 23.84
CA LYS A 18 4.23 14.91 25.31
C LYS A 18 5.10 13.80 25.91
N GLN A 19 5.49 14.01 27.17
CA GLN A 19 6.41 13.24 28.01
C GLN A 19 6.10 11.72 28.04
N GLU A 20 7.10 10.91 28.46
CA GLU A 20 7.11 9.43 28.50
C GLU A 20 5.85 8.77 29.12
N GLU A 21 5.11 9.49 29.95
CA GLU A 21 3.89 9.03 30.63
C GLU A 21 2.62 9.12 29.77
N THR A 22 2.70 9.67 28.55
CA THR A 22 1.54 9.82 27.67
C THR A 22 1.15 8.46 27.08
N THR A 23 0.02 7.92 27.53
CA THR A 23 -0.53 6.65 27.03
C THR A 23 -1.71 6.82 26.07
N GLU A 24 -2.34 8.00 26.06
CA GLU A 24 -3.48 8.32 25.19
C GLU A 24 -3.29 9.63 24.44
N TRP A 25 -3.78 9.67 23.19
CA TRP A 25 -3.74 10.86 22.34
C TRP A 25 -5.09 11.13 21.68
N SER A 26 -5.32 12.40 21.33
CA SER A 26 -6.53 12.83 20.64
C SER A 26 -6.18 13.63 19.39
N PHE A 27 -6.86 13.34 18.29
CA PHE A 27 -6.66 13.99 17.00
C PHE A 27 -7.98 14.02 16.22
N TYR A 28 -8.12 14.96 15.30
CA TYR A 28 -9.29 15.05 14.45
C TYR A 28 -9.09 14.23 13.18
N LEU A 29 -10.10 13.49 12.75
CA LEU A 29 -10.15 12.92 11.42
C LEU A 29 -11.14 13.70 10.56
N PRO A 30 -10.73 14.24 9.39
CA PRO A 30 -11.67 14.79 8.41
C PRO A 30 -12.71 13.76 7.96
N HIS A 31 -13.83 14.20 7.37
CA HIS A 31 -14.86 13.30 6.85
C HIS A 31 -14.29 12.23 5.88
N GLY A 32 -14.84 11.02 6.01
CA GLY A 32 -14.41 9.82 5.29
C GLY A 32 -14.02 8.71 6.26
N LYS A 33 -13.74 7.52 5.73
CA LYS A 33 -13.22 6.41 6.51
C LYS A 33 -11.70 6.45 6.56
N TRP A 34 -11.15 6.03 7.69
CA TRP A 34 -9.73 6.02 7.96
C TRP A 34 -9.35 4.69 8.60
N THR A 35 -8.21 4.14 8.21
CA THR A 35 -7.68 2.91 8.75
C THR A 35 -6.36 3.19 9.44
N ASP A 36 -6.20 2.69 10.65
CA ASP A 36 -4.93 2.74 11.36
C ASP A 36 -3.88 1.91 10.64
N PHE A 37 -2.80 2.56 10.24
CA PHE A 37 -1.75 1.98 9.41
C PHE A 37 -1.04 0.80 10.07
N SER A 38 -0.97 0.76 11.41
CA SER A 38 -0.27 -0.29 12.16
C SER A 38 -1.18 -1.45 12.56
N THR A 39 -2.45 -1.15 12.89
CA THR A 39 -3.37 -2.14 13.46
C THR A 39 -4.45 -2.62 12.50
N GLY A 40 -4.70 -1.90 11.41
CA GLY A 40 -5.81 -2.16 10.48
C GLY A 40 -7.19 -1.74 11.02
N LYS A 41 -7.26 -1.12 12.20
CA LYS A 41 -8.53 -0.68 12.79
C LYS A 41 -9.13 0.49 12.03
N GLU A 42 -10.41 0.39 11.68
CA GLU A 42 -11.14 1.46 10.99
C GLU A 42 -11.76 2.48 11.96
N TYR A 43 -11.82 3.73 11.49
CA TYR A 43 -12.38 4.88 12.18
C TYR A 43 -13.22 5.70 11.20
N GLU A 44 -14.44 6.04 11.63
CA GLU A 44 -15.24 7.05 10.95
C GLU A 44 -14.68 8.45 11.24
N GLY A 45 -14.48 9.24 10.19
CA GLY A 45 -14.02 10.61 10.26
C GLY A 45 -15.13 11.62 10.52
N GLY A 46 -14.81 12.90 10.37
CA GLY A 46 -15.69 14.03 10.69
C GLY A 46 -15.74 14.34 12.20
N LYS A 47 -14.86 13.72 12.99
CA LYS A 47 -14.86 13.82 14.46
C LYS A 47 -13.45 13.75 15.04
N THR A 48 -13.34 14.19 16.29
CA THR A 48 -12.15 13.95 17.10
C THR A 48 -12.17 12.53 17.60
N ILE A 49 -11.09 11.79 17.33
CA ILE A 49 -10.78 10.52 17.97
C ILE A 49 -10.12 10.84 19.30
N THR A 50 -10.63 10.24 20.37
CA THR A 50 -10.15 10.40 21.74
C THR A 50 -9.72 9.05 22.30
N GLY A 51 -8.75 9.04 23.22
CA GLY A 51 -8.29 7.81 23.86
C GLY A 51 -7.56 6.86 22.91
N TYR A 52 -6.91 7.38 21.88
CA TYR A 52 -6.07 6.55 21.02
C TYR A 52 -4.82 6.12 21.78
N ASP A 53 -4.56 4.81 21.86
CA ASP A 53 -3.42 4.24 22.57
C ASP A 53 -2.09 4.62 21.90
N VAL A 54 -1.28 5.41 22.59
CA VAL A 54 0.07 5.81 22.18
C VAL A 54 1.15 5.24 23.11
N SER A 55 0.78 4.28 23.98
CA SER A 55 1.75 3.52 24.76
C SER A 55 2.76 2.80 23.84
N ASP A 56 3.93 2.47 24.40
CA ASP A 56 5.02 1.79 23.67
C ASP A 56 5.49 2.54 22.41
N TYR A 57 5.48 3.88 22.46
CA TYR A 57 5.90 4.74 21.34
C TYR A 57 5.09 4.52 20.05
N LYS A 58 3.80 4.19 20.17
CA LYS A 58 2.89 4.13 19.02
C LYS A 58 2.54 5.55 18.57
N TYR A 59 2.61 5.77 17.26
CA TYR A 59 2.25 7.05 16.65
C TYR A 59 1.00 6.88 15.77
N PRO A 60 -0.01 7.75 15.94
CA PRO A 60 -1.19 7.70 15.08
C PRO A 60 -0.82 8.04 13.62
N ILE A 61 -0.91 7.04 12.77
CA ILE A 61 -0.80 7.14 11.31
C ILE A 61 -2.06 6.53 10.74
N MET A 62 -2.85 7.36 10.05
CA MET A 62 -4.16 6.99 9.54
C MET A 62 -4.16 7.07 8.01
N ALA A 63 -4.41 5.95 7.35
CA ALA A 63 -4.61 5.90 5.92
C ALA A 63 -6.07 6.19 5.59
N ARG A 64 -6.31 7.12 4.67
CA ARG A 64 -7.66 7.43 4.18
C ARG A 64 -8.16 6.29 3.31
N GLU A 65 -9.45 6.00 3.35
CA GLU A 65 -10.09 5.12 2.37
C GLU A 65 -9.74 5.59 0.94
N GLY A 66 -9.40 4.63 0.08
CA GLY A 66 -8.89 4.89 -1.27
C GLY A 66 -7.37 5.01 -1.36
N ALA A 67 -6.66 5.00 -0.22
CA ALA A 67 -5.21 5.10 -0.21
C ALA A 67 -4.54 3.94 -0.95
N ILE A 68 -3.51 4.30 -1.71
CA ILE A 68 -2.56 3.38 -2.34
C ILE A 68 -1.17 3.86 -1.93
N VAL A 69 -0.44 3.03 -1.19
CA VAL A 69 0.85 3.37 -0.58
C VAL A 69 1.91 2.38 -1.05
N PRO A 70 2.69 2.72 -2.08
CA PRO A 70 3.82 1.91 -2.51
C PRO A 70 4.98 2.01 -1.51
N MET A 71 5.60 0.88 -1.18
CA MET A 71 6.68 0.77 -0.21
C MET A 71 7.78 -0.17 -0.72
N TYR A 72 9.01 0.15 -0.35
CA TYR A 72 10.16 -0.72 -0.56
C TYR A 72 10.55 -1.44 0.74
N PRO A 73 11.37 -2.50 0.65
CA PRO A 73 11.94 -3.11 1.84
C PRO A 73 12.73 -2.08 2.66
N GLU A 74 12.68 -2.20 3.99
CA GLU A 74 13.46 -1.38 4.90
C GLU A 74 14.96 -1.46 4.56
N SER A 75 15.62 -0.31 4.41
CA SER A 75 17.06 -0.17 4.11
C SER A 75 17.73 0.67 5.19
N TYR A 76 18.92 0.26 5.67
CA TYR A 76 19.61 0.94 6.77
C TYR A 76 20.29 2.25 6.37
N TYR A 77 20.60 2.41 5.09
CA TYR A 77 21.08 3.67 4.54
C TYR A 77 20.75 3.76 3.05
N ASP A 78 20.83 4.98 2.55
CA ASP A 78 20.67 5.33 1.15
C ASP A 78 21.97 6.02 0.68
N ASP A 79 22.94 5.25 0.19
CA ASP A 79 24.23 5.76 -0.28
C ASP A 79 24.04 6.43 -1.64
N ASN A 80 23.83 7.76 -1.64
CA ASN A 80 23.57 8.52 -2.86
C ASN A 80 22.40 7.96 -3.69
N ARG A 81 21.27 7.71 -3.04
CA ARG A 81 20.06 7.13 -3.65
C ARG A 81 20.20 5.67 -4.11
N LYS A 82 21.30 5.00 -3.73
CA LYS A 82 21.46 3.55 -3.81
C LYS A 82 21.05 2.94 -2.48
N GLN A 83 19.85 2.37 -2.45
CA GLN A 83 19.42 1.55 -1.33
C GLN A 83 20.36 0.35 -1.18
N GLN A 84 20.74 0.05 0.06
CA GLN A 84 21.50 -1.15 0.41
C GLN A 84 20.76 -2.43 -0.01
N LYS A 85 19.43 -2.43 0.12
CA LYS A 85 18.57 -3.52 -0.34
C LYS A 85 17.95 -3.20 -1.70
N PRO A 86 17.72 -4.21 -2.56
CA PRO A 86 16.94 -4.02 -3.78
C PRO A 86 15.55 -3.46 -3.49
N ARG A 87 15.02 -2.64 -4.41
CA ARG A 87 13.62 -2.18 -4.47
C ARG A 87 12.65 -3.31 -4.90
N ASP A 88 12.80 -4.46 -4.25
CA ASP A 88 12.16 -5.73 -4.58
C ASP A 88 11.92 -6.56 -3.29
N PRO A 89 10.67 -6.95 -2.97
CA PRO A 89 9.45 -6.64 -3.71
C PRO A 89 9.05 -5.17 -3.65
N LEU A 90 8.28 -4.73 -4.64
CA LEU A 90 7.46 -3.52 -4.52
C LEU A 90 6.20 -3.91 -3.74
N THR A 91 6.12 -3.46 -2.49
CA THR A 91 4.91 -3.62 -1.68
C THR A 91 3.93 -2.52 -2.05
N ILE A 92 2.65 -2.85 -2.20
CA ILE A 92 1.59 -1.88 -2.43
C ILE A 92 0.50 -2.12 -1.40
N ASP A 93 0.40 -1.20 -0.44
CA ASP A 93 -0.61 -1.23 0.62
C ASP A 93 -1.83 -0.44 0.18
N ILE A 94 -2.97 -1.12 0.06
CA ILE A 94 -4.17 -0.63 -0.63
C ILE A 94 -5.34 -0.67 0.35
N TYR A 95 -6.01 0.48 0.47
CA TYR A 95 -7.20 0.71 1.27
C TYR A 95 -8.35 0.94 0.28
N PRO A 96 -9.08 -0.11 -0.15
CA PRO A 96 -10.07 0.03 -1.22
C PRO A 96 -11.20 0.99 -0.84
N SER A 97 -11.74 1.69 -1.83
CA SER A 97 -12.87 2.60 -1.65
C SER A 97 -14.03 2.30 -2.59
N GLN A 98 -15.17 2.97 -2.38
CA GLN A 98 -16.33 2.90 -3.26
C GLN A 98 -16.19 3.73 -4.56
N VAL A 99 -15.04 4.37 -4.77
CA VAL A 99 -14.71 5.08 -6.02
C VAL A 99 -13.33 4.66 -6.51
N LYS A 100 -13.05 4.92 -7.78
CA LYS A 100 -11.73 4.70 -8.35
C LYS A 100 -10.71 5.65 -7.70
N THR A 101 -9.58 5.12 -7.27
CA THR A 101 -8.41 5.88 -6.82
C THR A 101 -7.14 5.42 -7.53
N GLN A 102 -6.11 6.27 -7.52
CA GLN A 102 -4.86 5.98 -8.20
C GLN A 102 -3.64 6.56 -7.50
N PHE A 103 -2.48 5.99 -7.81
CA PHE A 103 -1.16 6.49 -7.44
C PHE A 103 -0.20 6.37 -8.62
N GLU A 104 0.57 7.43 -8.90
CA GLU A 104 1.65 7.42 -9.88
C GLU A 104 3.00 7.26 -9.16
N LEU A 105 3.58 6.05 -9.23
CA LEU A 105 4.92 5.79 -8.70
C LEU A 105 5.97 6.19 -9.74
N MET A 106 6.69 7.26 -9.47
CA MET A 106 7.81 7.71 -10.30
C MET A 106 9.14 7.16 -9.78
N GLU A 107 9.87 6.45 -10.64
CA GLU A 107 11.22 5.94 -10.36
C GLU A 107 12.21 6.48 -11.41
N ASP A 108 13.37 6.95 -10.97
CA ASP A 108 14.48 7.35 -11.83
C ASP A 108 15.82 6.79 -11.30
N ASP A 109 16.94 7.22 -11.88
CA ASP A 109 18.27 6.79 -11.45
C ASP A 109 18.72 7.41 -10.12
N GLY A 110 17.95 8.35 -9.57
CA GLY A 110 18.23 9.04 -8.31
C GLY A 110 19.45 9.96 -8.32
N VAL A 111 20.20 10.07 -9.41
CA VAL A 111 21.51 10.73 -9.44
C VAL A 111 21.54 11.87 -10.45
N THR A 112 20.83 11.75 -11.57
CA THR A 112 20.93 12.69 -12.69
C THR A 112 19.63 13.45 -12.92
N TYR A 113 19.71 14.59 -13.61
CA TYR A 113 18.53 15.34 -14.06
C TYR A 113 17.88 14.77 -15.34
N LYS A 114 18.27 13.57 -15.78
CA LYS A 114 17.77 12.98 -17.02
C LYS A 114 16.27 12.68 -16.99
N PHE A 115 15.67 12.57 -15.82
CA PHE A 115 14.22 12.52 -15.69
C PHE A 115 13.55 13.76 -16.32
N LYS A 116 14.19 14.93 -16.23
CA LYS A 116 13.69 16.21 -16.74
C LYS A 116 14.12 16.49 -18.17
N THR A 117 15.38 16.17 -18.53
CA THR A 117 15.92 16.53 -19.85
C THR A 117 15.67 15.48 -20.93
N ASP A 118 15.67 14.20 -20.53
CA ASP A 118 15.72 13.06 -21.46
C ASP A 118 14.54 12.08 -21.23
N TYR A 119 13.58 12.44 -20.38
CA TYR A 119 12.46 11.58 -19.95
C TYR A 119 12.92 10.22 -19.39
N ARG A 120 14.12 10.17 -18.78
CA ARG A 120 14.70 8.94 -18.20
C ARG A 120 14.15 8.68 -16.80
N PHE A 121 12.91 8.24 -16.76
CA PHE A 121 12.21 7.74 -15.58
C PHE A 121 11.22 6.64 -15.99
N ASN A 122 10.64 5.98 -15.01
CA ASN A 122 9.53 5.06 -15.14
C ASN A 122 8.41 5.53 -14.20
N LYS A 123 7.28 5.98 -14.75
CA LYS A 123 6.05 6.07 -13.98
C LYS A 123 5.27 4.77 -14.09
N THR A 124 4.95 4.18 -12.95
CA THR A 124 4.00 3.07 -12.84
C THR A 124 2.69 3.63 -12.31
N LEU A 125 1.60 3.47 -13.06
CA LEU A 125 0.26 3.84 -12.61
C LEU A 125 -0.35 2.66 -11.85
N ILE A 126 -0.82 2.90 -10.63
CA ILE A 126 -1.48 1.90 -9.79
C ILE A 126 -2.88 2.42 -9.52
N GLU A 127 -3.89 1.66 -9.92
CA GLU A 127 -5.30 2.02 -9.78
C GLU A 127 -6.03 0.98 -8.95
N CYS A 128 -6.96 1.43 -8.12
CA CYS A 128 -7.87 0.58 -7.36
C CYS A 128 -9.30 1.08 -7.60
N GLU A 129 -10.19 0.20 -8.03
CA GLU A 129 -11.59 0.55 -8.29
C GLU A 129 -12.54 -0.57 -7.85
N PRO A 130 -13.74 -0.23 -7.35
CA PRO A 130 -14.77 -1.22 -7.07
C PRO A 130 -15.31 -1.80 -8.38
N GLY A 131 -15.43 -3.13 -8.41
CA GLY A 131 -16.13 -3.87 -9.45
C GLY A 131 -17.57 -4.22 -9.04
N LYS A 132 -18.27 -4.95 -9.93
CA LYS A 132 -19.58 -5.54 -9.60
C LYS A 132 -19.43 -6.64 -8.56
N GLU A 133 -20.50 -6.96 -7.84
CA GLU A 133 -20.58 -8.16 -6.97
C GLU A 133 -19.45 -8.28 -5.92
N ASN A 134 -19.08 -7.16 -5.28
CA ASN A 134 -18.02 -7.10 -4.25
C ASN A 134 -16.62 -7.47 -4.76
N ILE A 135 -16.36 -7.18 -6.04
CA ILE A 135 -15.03 -7.25 -6.63
C ILE A 135 -14.25 -5.97 -6.33
N ILE A 136 -12.96 -6.10 -6.11
CA ILE A 136 -12.00 -5.00 -6.22
C ILE A 136 -11.07 -5.31 -7.39
N ASN A 137 -10.96 -4.35 -8.31
CA ASN A 137 -10.02 -4.40 -9.40
C ASN A 137 -8.81 -3.53 -9.06
N ILE A 138 -7.63 -4.11 -9.23
CA ILE A 138 -6.36 -3.40 -9.10
C ILE A 138 -5.65 -3.51 -10.44
N ASN A 139 -5.34 -2.38 -11.05
CA ASN A 139 -4.61 -2.33 -12.31
C ASN A 139 -3.25 -1.69 -12.07
N ILE A 140 -2.19 -2.37 -12.50
CA ILE A 140 -0.82 -1.86 -12.43
C ILE A 140 -0.33 -1.71 -13.86
N THR A 141 -0.15 -0.48 -14.31
CA THR A 141 0.36 -0.13 -15.64
C THR A 141 1.83 0.27 -15.54
N GLY A 142 2.72 -0.66 -15.88
CA GLY A 142 4.16 -0.41 -15.92
C GLY A 142 4.54 0.48 -17.10
N LEU A 143 5.54 1.35 -16.91
CA LEU A 143 5.98 2.35 -17.90
C LEU A 143 4.81 3.11 -18.54
N TYR A 144 3.87 3.52 -17.69
CA TYR A 144 2.75 4.40 -18.03
C TYR A 144 3.25 5.72 -18.63
N GLU A 145 4.35 6.24 -18.12
CA GLU A 145 5.06 7.39 -18.67
C GLU A 145 6.59 7.23 -18.48
N GLY A 146 7.35 7.88 -19.36
CA GLY A 146 8.82 7.88 -19.35
C GLY A 146 9.43 6.86 -20.31
N SER A 147 10.76 6.79 -20.33
CA SER A 147 11.54 5.93 -21.24
C SER A 147 12.46 4.94 -20.51
N GLY A 148 12.15 4.68 -19.23
CA GLY A 148 13.02 3.92 -18.32
C GLY A 148 14.29 4.69 -17.97
N TYR A 149 15.08 4.14 -17.06
CA TYR A 149 16.27 4.79 -16.53
C TYR A 149 17.44 3.82 -16.39
N LYS A 150 18.66 4.35 -16.29
CA LYS A 150 19.85 3.53 -16.09
C LYS A 150 19.77 2.84 -14.72
N GLY A 151 19.88 1.52 -14.72
CA GLY A 151 19.76 0.73 -13.48
C GLY A 151 18.32 0.35 -13.12
N MET A 152 17.34 0.63 -13.99
CA MET A 152 15.99 0.09 -13.84
C MET A 152 16.04 -1.45 -13.76
N PRO A 153 15.41 -2.06 -12.76
CA PRO A 153 15.37 -3.51 -12.65
C PRO A 153 14.67 -4.11 -13.87
N LYS A 154 15.16 -5.25 -14.38
CA LYS A 154 14.50 -5.94 -15.50
C LYS A 154 13.17 -6.55 -15.06
N ASN A 155 13.20 -7.20 -13.91
CA ASN A 155 12.04 -7.84 -13.28
C ASN A 155 11.90 -7.36 -11.84
N ARG A 156 10.68 -7.44 -11.30
CA ARG A 156 10.41 -7.20 -9.89
C ARG A 156 9.28 -8.09 -9.40
N ASN A 157 9.30 -8.39 -8.11
CA ASN A 157 8.19 -9.02 -7.41
C ASN A 157 7.26 -7.94 -6.86
N TYR A 158 5.98 -8.29 -6.75
CA TYR A 158 4.97 -7.44 -6.13
C TYR A 158 4.43 -8.12 -4.88
N TYR A 159 4.15 -7.31 -3.87
CA TYR A 159 3.48 -7.76 -2.66
C TYR A 159 2.30 -6.83 -2.37
N LEU A 160 1.08 -7.27 -2.65
CA LEU A 160 -0.10 -6.45 -2.43
C LEU A 160 -0.65 -6.73 -1.03
N GLN A 161 -0.95 -5.68 -0.29
CA GLN A 161 -1.64 -5.74 1.00
C GLN A 161 -2.99 -5.07 0.83
N ILE A 162 -4.07 -5.85 0.84
CA ILE A 162 -5.42 -5.35 0.60
C ILE A 162 -6.18 -5.34 1.92
N HIS A 163 -6.45 -4.14 2.45
CA HIS A 163 -7.19 -3.96 3.70
C HIS A 163 -8.68 -4.24 3.52
N GLY A 164 -9.29 -4.93 4.48
CA GLY A 164 -10.71 -5.23 4.54
C GLY A 164 -10.99 -6.73 4.73
N ASP A 165 -12.21 -7.15 4.39
CA ASP A 165 -12.65 -8.53 4.63
C ASP A 165 -11.87 -9.58 3.85
N LYS A 166 -11.92 -10.80 4.38
CA LYS A 166 -11.31 -11.99 3.75
C LYS A 166 -11.84 -12.18 2.32
N PRO A 167 -10.94 -12.22 1.31
CA PRO A 167 -11.33 -12.58 -0.05
C PRO A 167 -11.86 -14.02 -0.16
N LYS A 168 -12.84 -14.23 -1.04
CA LYS A 168 -13.23 -15.56 -1.55
C LYS A 168 -12.18 -16.12 -2.50
N SER A 169 -11.62 -15.25 -3.34
CA SER A 169 -10.57 -15.60 -4.29
C SER A 169 -9.75 -14.39 -4.72
N VAL A 170 -8.52 -14.66 -5.13
CA VAL A 170 -7.59 -13.69 -5.71
C VAL A 170 -7.14 -14.23 -7.06
N THR A 171 -7.18 -13.38 -8.08
CA THR A 171 -6.75 -13.70 -9.45
C THR A 171 -5.76 -12.66 -9.94
N ILE A 172 -4.68 -13.09 -10.61
CA ILE A 172 -3.68 -12.23 -11.28
C ILE A 172 -3.65 -12.59 -12.76
N ASP A 173 -3.90 -11.64 -13.67
CA ASP A 173 -3.95 -11.88 -15.13
C ASP A 173 -4.71 -13.17 -15.47
N GLU A 174 -5.93 -13.31 -14.96
CA GLU A 174 -6.81 -14.48 -15.12
C GLU A 174 -6.39 -15.76 -14.36
N ILE A 175 -5.19 -15.81 -13.79
CA ILE A 175 -4.70 -16.95 -13.01
C ILE A 175 -5.16 -16.84 -11.56
N LYS A 176 -6.04 -17.74 -11.13
CA LYS A 176 -6.47 -17.85 -9.73
C LYS A 176 -5.31 -18.29 -8.84
N LEU A 177 -4.97 -17.49 -7.84
CA LEU A 177 -3.91 -17.78 -6.88
C LEU A 177 -4.37 -18.72 -5.77
N LYS A 178 -3.43 -19.54 -5.29
CA LYS A 178 -3.64 -20.45 -4.16
C LYS A 178 -3.67 -19.69 -2.83
N GLU A 179 -4.71 -19.94 -2.03
CA GLU A 179 -4.78 -19.50 -0.63
C GLU A 179 -3.81 -20.34 0.22
N MET A 180 -2.97 -19.67 1.00
CA MET A 180 -2.06 -20.22 1.99
C MET A 180 -2.69 -20.08 3.37
N LYS A 181 -2.54 -21.09 4.22
CA LYS A 181 -3.14 -21.08 5.57
C LYS A 181 -2.37 -20.26 6.61
N LYS A 182 -1.11 -19.90 6.33
CA LYS A 182 -0.21 -19.18 7.26
C LYS A 182 0.73 -18.27 6.49
N ALA A 183 1.12 -17.14 7.10
CA ALA A 183 2.11 -16.20 6.54
C ALA A 183 3.42 -16.90 6.13
N LYS A 184 3.98 -17.75 7.00
CA LYS A 184 5.20 -18.54 6.69
C LYS A 184 5.09 -19.44 5.45
N ALA A 185 3.88 -19.88 5.10
CA ALA A 185 3.66 -20.66 3.89
C ALA A 185 3.66 -19.76 2.64
N LEU A 186 3.09 -18.55 2.74
CA LEU A 186 3.13 -17.55 1.68
C LEU A 186 4.57 -17.06 1.42
N GLU A 187 5.36 -16.84 2.47
CA GLU A 187 6.78 -16.45 2.36
C GLU A 187 7.57 -17.40 1.45
N LYS A 188 7.35 -18.71 1.62
CA LYS A 188 8.02 -19.79 0.87
C LYS A 188 7.43 -20.05 -0.52
N ALA A 189 6.20 -19.60 -0.78
CA ALA A 189 5.53 -19.84 -2.05
C ALA A 189 6.14 -18.99 -3.17
N THR A 190 6.02 -19.45 -4.41
CA THR A 190 6.32 -18.63 -5.59
C THR A 190 5.29 -17.50 -5.67
N ASP A 191 4.02 -17.86 -5.84
CA ASP A 191 2.85 -16.99 -5.85
C ASP A 191 1.81 -17.53 -4.88
N GLY A 192 0.92 -16.66 -4.41
CA GLY A 192 -0.20 -17.05 -3.56
C GLY A 192 -0.75 -15.90 -2.77
N TRP A 193 -1.70 -16.19 -1.90
CA TRP A 193 -2.21 -15.20 -0.96
C TRP A 193 -2.51 -15.81 0.41
N TYR A 194 -2.52 -14.99 1.45
CA TYR A 194 -2.85 -15.34 2.83
C TYR A 194 -3.70 -14.23 3.41
N PHE A 195 -4.70 -14.56 4.22
CA PHE A 195 -5.48 -13.56 4.95
C PHE A 195 -5.11 -13.56 6.43
N ASP A 196 -4.69 -12.39 6.92
CA ASP A 196 -4.48 -12.15 8.35
C ASP A 196 -5.77 -11.60 8.96
N SER A 197 -6.45 -12.44 9.75
CA SER A 197 -7.69 -12.06 10.43
C SER A 197 -7.48 -11.14 11.63
N LYS A 198 -6.23 -10.91 12.08
CA LYS A 198 -5.96 -9.98 13.18
C LYS A 198 -5.91 -8.54 12.69
N THR A 199 -5.34 -8.33 11.52
CA THR A 199 -5.14 -7.02 10.90
C THR A 199 -6.15 -6.74 9.78
N TYR A 200 -6.95 -7.73 9.38
CA TYR A 200 -7.89 -7.66 8.25
C TYR A 200 -7.17 -7.30 6.94
N ILE A 201 -6.05 -7.96 6.67
CA ILE A 201 -5.24 -7.73 5.47
C ILE A 201 -5.13 -9.03 4.67
N ALA A 202 -5.49 -8.95 3.38
CA ALA A 202 -5.13 -9.97 2.42
C ALA A 202 -3.73 -9.67 1.86
N HIS A 203 -2.77 -10.54 2.19
CA HIS A 203 -1.40 -10.51 1.71
C HIS A 203 -1.28 -11.33 0.43
N ILE A 204 -0.88 -10.71 -0.68
CA ILE A 204 -0.82 -11.33 -2.00
C ILE A 204 0.61 -11.23 -2.52
N LYS A 205 1.25 -12.38 -2.74
CA LYS A 205 2.58 -12.47 -3.32
C LYS A 205 2.47 -12.78 -4.81
N VAL A 206 3.04 -11.90 -5.63
CA VAL A 206 3.12 -12.06 -7.09
C VAL A 206 4.59 -12.06 -7.48
N LYS A 207 5.07 -13.20 -7.99
CA LYS A 207 6.45 -13.36 -8.41
C LYS A 207 6.65 -12.87 -9.83
N GLU A 208 7.76 -12.18 -10.00
CA GLU A 208 8.44 -11.87 -11.25
C GLU A 208 7.55 -11.38 -12.39
N LYS A 209 7.23 -10.09 -12.35
CA LYS A 209 6.76 -9.33 -13.52
C LYS A 209 7.95 -8.57 -14.11
N LYS A 210 7.97 -8.35 -15.43
CA LYS A 210 8.90 -7.37 -16.00
C LYS A 210 8.59 -6.02 -15.35
N ALA A 211 9.60 -5.26 -14.95
CA ALA A 211 9.37 -4.03 -14.17
C ALA A 211 8.58 -2.95 -14.95
N ASN A 212 8.57 -3.04 -16.28
CA ASN A 212 7.78 -2.20 -17.18
C ASN A 212 6.50 -2.87 -17.71
N SER A 213 6.15 -4.07 -17.23
CA SER A 213 4.92 -4.74 -17.67
C SER A 213 3.71 -4.29 -16.87
N SER A 214 2.54 -4.44 -17.48
CA SER A 214 1.26 -4.22 -16.83
C SER A 214 0.64 -5.55 -16.42
N PHE A 215 -0.13 -5.55 -15.33
CA PHE A 215 -0.93 -6.69 -14.91
C PHE A 215 -2.13 -6.21 -14.09
N SER A 216 -3.12 -7.08 -13.94
CA SER A 216 -4.31 -6.83 -13.13
C SER A 216 -4.43 -7.83 -11.99
N ALA A 217 -5.00 -7.40 -10.87
CA ALA A 217 -5.43 -8.25 -9.78
C ALA A 217 -6.92 -8.06 -9.53
N ILE A 218 -7.66 -9.17 -9.42
CA ILE A 218 -9.09 -9.18 -9.13
C ILE A 218 -9.29 -9.87 -7.79
N ILE A 219 -9.86 -9.14 -6.83
CA ILE A 219 -10.11 -9.61 -5.47
C ILE A 219 -11.62 -9.75 -5.29
N LEU A 220 -12.12 -10.98 -5.27
CA LEU A 220 -13.53 -11.24 -5.00
C LEU A 220 -13.74 -11.32 -3.49
N ARG A 221 -14.53 -10.43 -2.91
CA ARG A 221 -14.87 -10.46 -1.48
C ARG A 221 -16.13 -11.30 -1.21
N ASN A 222 -16.34 -11.61 0.06
CA ASN A 222 -17.66 -12.09 0.47
C ASN A 222 -18.70 -11.01 0.23
N SER A 223 -19.93 -11.41 -0.10
CA SER A 223 -21.05 -10.47 0.01
C SER A 223 -21.21 -10.19 1.48
N THR A 224 -21.03 -8.94 1.87
CA THR A 224 -21.61 -8.48 3.11
C THR A 224 -23.10 -8.38 2.86
N ASP A 225 -23.87 -9.34 3.38
CA ASP A 225 -25.31 -9.18 3.51
C ASP A 225 -25.52 -8.03 4.50
N TYR A 226 -25.71 -6.82 3.97
CA TYR A 226 -26.20 -5.65 4.70
C TYR A 226 -27.65 -5.39 4.28
#